data_AF-A0A833MAA9-F1
#
_entry.id   AF-A0A833MAA9-F1
#
_cell.length_a   1.000
_cell.length_b   1.000
_cell.length_c   1.000
_cell.angle_alpha   90.00
_cell.angle_beta   90.00
_cell.angle_gamma   90.00
#
_symmetry.space_group_name_H-M   'P 1'
#
loop_
_entity.id
_entity.type
_entity.pdbx_description
1 polymer ?
#
loop_
_entity_poly.entity_id
_entity_poly.type
_entity_poly.pdbx_seq_one_letter_code
_entity_poly.pdbx_strand_id
1 'polypeptide(L)' 'MKPHRTWAVLCALGALLAAPPATASSGAVVTGEAEATRAGVALLEAGGNAVDAAVGAALVLAVVH' A
#
# COMPACT_ATOMS: atom_id res chain seq x y z
N MET A 1 28.39 26.40 5.89
CA MET A 1 28.17 24.99 6.28
C MET A 1 27.38 24.31 5.16
N LYS A 2 27.93 23.27 4.52
CA LYS A 2 27.39 22.68 3.28
C LYS A 2 26.25 21.69 3.58
N PRO A 3 24.98 22.01 3.29
CA PRO A 3 23.82 21.19 3.67
C PRO A 3 23.70 19.86 2.90
N HIS A 4 24.55 19.60 1.91
CA HIS A 4 24.43 18.43 1.03
C HIS A 4 24.65 17.09 1.75
N ARG A 5 25.46 17.07 2.82
CA ARG A 5 25.77 15.83 3.57
C ARG A 5 24.66 15.46 4.55
N THR A 6 24.05 16.45 5.21
CA THR A 6 22.95 16.21 6.16
C THR A 6 21.70 15.71 5.44
N TRP A 7 21.39 16.23 4.26
CA TRP A 7 20.26 15.73 3.45
C TRP A 7 20.48 14.30 2.97
N ALA A 8 21.68 13.97 2.50
CA ALA A 8 22.00 12.60 2.08
C ALA A 8 21.86 11.58 3.23
N VAL A 9 22.30 11.95 4.44
CA VAL A 9 22.15 11.10 5.63
C VAL A 9 20.67 10.93 6.01
N LEU A 10 19.87 12.00 5.99
CA LEU A 10 18.44 11.94 6.30
C LEU A 10 17.67 11.07 5.28
N CYS A 11 17.96 11.21 3.98
CA CYS A 11 17.34 10.37 2.96
C CYS A 11 17.72 8.90 3.08
N ALA A 12 19.00 8.59 3.34
CA ALA A 12 19.47 7.23 3.52
C ALA A 12 18.86 6.57 4.77
N LEU A 13 18.74 7.31 5.87
CA LEU A 13 18.07 6.85 7.09
C LEU A 13 16.58 6.63 6.85
N GLY A 14 15.90 7.54 6.13
CA GLY A 14 14.49 7.39 5.77
C GLY A 14 14.23 6.15 4.90
N ALA A 15 15.11 5.88 3.92
CA ALA A 15 15.02 4.67 3.10
C ALA A 15 15.25 3.39 3.91
N LEU A 16 16.13 3.41 4.92
CA LEU A 16 16.40 2.26 5.79
C LEU A 16 15.22 1.96 6.74
N LEU A 17 14.46 2.99 7.13
CA LEU A 17 13.31 2.87 8.05
C LEU A 17 11.98 2.61 7.34
N ALA A 18 11.91 2.79 6.02
CA ALA A 18 10.70 2.55 5.25
C ALA A 18 10.36 1.06 5.21
N ALA A 19 9.06 0.74 5.27
CA ALA A 19 8.61 -0.61 4.97
C ALA A 19 9.02 -0.99 3.53
N PRO A 20 9.46 -2.24 3.29
CA PRO A 20 9.80 -2.66 1.93
C PRO A 20 8.56 -2.53 1.03
N PRO A 21 8.73 -2.16 -0.24
CA PRO A 21 7.61 -2.08 -1.17
C PRO A 21 6.98 -3.47 -1.30
N ALA A 22 5.65 -3.53 -1.21
CA ALA A 22 4.90 -4.74 -1.54
C ALA A 22 5.03 -5.02 -3.04
N THR A 23 5.31 -6.27 -3.39
CA THR A 23 5.44 -6.72 -4.78
C THR A 23 4.49 -7.90 -5.04
N ALA A 24 3.92 -7.95 -6.24
CA ALA A 24 3.03 -9.02 -6.67
C ALA A 24 3.11 -9.19 -8.19
N SER A 25 2.96 -10.42 -8.69
CA SER A 25 2.98 -10.73 -10.12
C SER A 25 1.64 -10.51 -10.82
N SER A 26 0.53 -10.54 -10.07
CA SER A 26 -0.82 -10.66 -10.63
C SER A 26 -1.70 -9.44 -10.35
N GLY A 27 -1.47 -8.73 -9.24
CA GLY A 27 -2.24 -7.55 -8.85
C GLY A 27 -1.87 -7.08 -7.45
N ALA A 28 -2.14 -5.82 -7.16
CA ALA A 28 -1.91 -5.21 -5.85
C ALA A 28 -3.07 -4.27 -5.50
N VAL A 29 -3.39 -4.16 -4.22
CA VAL A 29 -4.38 -3.23 -3.66
C VAL A 29 -3.72 -2.46 -2.53
N VAL A 30 -3.97 -1.15 -2.46
CA VAL A 30 -3.50 -0.29 -1.38
C VAL A 30 -4.65 0.59 -0.92
N THR A 31 -4.89 0.62 0.39
CA THR A 31 -5.86 1.49 1.05
C THR A 31 -5.25 2.09 2.33
N GLY A 32 -5.96 3.04 2.94
CA GLY A 32 -5.57 3.60 4.24
C GLY A 32 -5.87 2.70 5.45
N GLU A 33 -6.46 1.52 5.27
CA GLU A 33 -6.88 0.61 6.34
C GLU A 33 -6.62 -0.86 5.97
N ALA A 34 -5.99 -1.62 6.87
CA ALA A 34 -5.50 -2.97 6.59
C ALA A 34 -6.64 -3.92 6.19
N GLU A 35 -7.80 -3.83 6.83
CA GLU A 35 -8.96 -4.69 6.51
C GLU A 35 -9.50 -4.43 5.11
N ALA A 36 -9.52 -3.17 4.66
CA ALA A 36 -9.97 -2.84 3.32
C ALA A 36 -8.98 -3.31 2.25
N THR A 37 -7.67 -3.24 2.52
CA THR A 37 -6.65 -3.82 1.64
C THR A 37 -6.84 -5.34 1.53
N ARG A 38 -7.05 -6.04 2.66
CA ARG A 38 -7.31 -7.49 2.67
C ARG A 38 -8.55 -7.87 1.88
N ALA A 39 -9.65 -7.13 2.04
CA ALA A 39 -10.88 -7.38 1.30
C ALA A 39 -10.70 -7.23 -0.21
N GLY A 40 -10.00 -6.17 -0.66
CA GLY A 40 -9.70 -5.99 -2.07
C GLY A 40 -8.79 -7.09 -2.64
N VAL A 41 -7.75 -7.50 -1.90
CA VAL A 41 -6.89 -8.62 -2.29
C VAL A 41 -7.68 -9.93 -2.41
N ALA A 42 -8.56 -10.21 -1.45
CA ALA A 42 -9.39 -11.42 -1.48
C ALA A 42 -10.29 -11.49 -2.73
N LEU A 43 -10.77 -10.35 -3.23
CA LEU A 43 -11.55 -10.30 -4.47
C LEU A 43 -10.69 -10.56 -5.72
N LEU A 44 -9.44 -10.08 -5.75
CA LEU A 44 -8.49 -10.44 -6.81
C LEU A 44 -8.16 -11.95 -6.77
N GLU A 45 -7.92 -12.51 -5.59
CA GLU A 45 -7.66 -13.94 -5.39
C GLU A 45 -8.86 -14.81 -5.78
N ALA A 46 -10.08 -14.31 -5.62
CA ALA A 46 -11.31 -14.96 -6.07
C ALA A 46 -11.54 -14.89 -7.60
N GLY A 47 -10.61 -14.28 -8.34
CA GLY A 47 -10.70 -14.12 -9.80
C GLY A 47 -11.48 -12.88 -10.25
N GLY A 48 -11.84 -11.99 -9.32
CA GLY A 48 -12.35 -10.66 -9.63
C GLY A 48 -11.29 -9.77 -10.27
N ASN A 49 -11.73 -8.74 -10.97
CA ASN A 49 -10.84 -7.77 -11.58
C ASN A 49 -10.56 -6.57 -10.64
N ALA A 50 -9.79 -5.60 -11.12
CA ALA A 50 -9.43 -4.41 -10.35
C ALA A 50 -10.64 -3.57 -9.89
N VAL A 51 -11.73 -3.53 -10.67
CA VAL A 51 -12.97 -2.84 -10.31
C VAL A 51 -13.68 -3.54 -9.16
N ASP A 52 -13.78 -4.88 -9.20
CA ASP A 52 -14.38 -5.66 -8.12
C ASP A 52 -13.62 -5.40 -6.81
N ALA A 53 -12.28 -5.49 -6.86
CA ALA A 53 -11.41 -5.21 -5.72
C ALA A 53 -11.57 -3.77 -5.20
N ALA A 54 -11.65 -2.77 -6.08
CA ALA A 54 -11.83 -1.36 -5.68
C ALA A 54 -13.18 -1.12 -5.01
N VAL A 55 -14.28 -1.67 -5.55
CA VAL A 55 -15.62 -1.53 -4.97
C VAL A 55 -15.70 -2.23 -3.61
N GLY A 56 -15.17 -3.46 -3.50
CA GLY A 56 -15.14 -4.19 -2.22
C GLY A 56 -14.31 -3.47 -1.16
N ALA A 57 -13.11 -3.00 -1.52
CA ALA A 57 -12.25 -2.23 -0.62
C ALA A 57 -12.93 -0.93 -0.16
N ALA A 58 -13.63 -0.21 -1.05
CA ALA A 58 -14.36 1.01 -0.71
C ALA A 58 -15.53 0.76 0.25
N LEU A 59 -16.29 -0.32 0.04
CA LEU A 59 -17.38 -0.72 0.95
C LEU A 59 -16.85 -1.08 2.34
N VAL A 60 -15.70 -1.76 2.43
CA VAL A 60 -15.06 -2.05 3.72
C VAL A 60 -14.54 -0.77 4.37
N LEU A 61 -13.88 0.12 3.62
CA LEU A 61 -13.45 1.44 4.14
C LEU A 61 -14.60 2.20 4.80
N ALA A 62 -15.81 2.16 4.24
CA ALA A 62 -16.98 2.81 4.81
C ALA A 62 -17.41 2.27 6.20
N VAL A 63 -16.82 1.15 6.65
CA VAL A 63 -17.08 0.53 7.96
C VAL A 63 -15.92 0.71 8.93
N VAL A 64 -14.69 0.61 8.43
CA VAL A 64 -13.48 0.53 9.27
C VAL A 64 -12.67 1.83 9.32
N HIS A 65 -13.08 2.86 8.59
CA HIS A 65 -12.45 4.19 8.56
C HIS A 65 -13.33 5.24 9.24
#